data_AF-A0A6V7VRQ7-F1
#
_entry.id   AF-A0A6V7VRQ7-F1
#
_cell.length_a   1.000
_cell.length_b   1.000
_cell.length_c   1.000
_cell.angle_alpha   90.00
_cell.angle_beta   90.00
_cell.angle_gamma   90.00
#
_symmetry.space_group_name_H-M   'P 1'
#
loop_
_entity.id
_entity.type
_entity.pdbx_description
1 polymer ?
#
loop_
_entity_poly.entity_id
_entity_poly.type
_entity_poly.pdbx_seq_one_letter_code
_entity_poly.pdbx_strand_id
1 'polypeptide(L)'
;MSNIVPVLQKSGVGVFAGVPPEDVIKRLPKPSLVILDDLLLSIDEKYLSELFTKKSHHQNFSIVFVTQNLFEKKIKVARQNAQYIVIMRSPNSVLSVRNIGSQLFPKKLDYFLDSYRQATNIPYGYLLIDMHASSDPTLRLRTNIFKDDNEKIIFIPKNGV
;
A
#
# COMPACT_ATOMS: atom_id res chain seq x y z
N MET A 1 11.26 -20.01 -5.98
CA MET A 1 9.92 -19.54 -5.55
C MET A 1 8.93 -20.71 -5.30
N SER A 2 9.36 -21.91 -4.89
CA SER A 2 8.52 -23.12 -4.98
C SER A 2 7.95 -23.69 -3.67
N ASN A 3 8.08 -23.03 -2.50
CA ASN A 3 7.63 -23.64 -1.22
C ASN A 3 6.83 -22.73 -0.27
N ILE A 4 6.43 -21.51 -0.69
CA ILE A 4 5.75 -20.59 0.23
C ILE A 4 4.24 -20.82 0.35
N VAL A 5 3.59 -21.28 -0.73
CA VAL A 5 2.14 -21.51 -0.75
C VAL A 5 1.70 -22.55 0.30
N PRO A 6 2.35 -23.73 0.41
CA PRO A 6 1.99 -24.70 1.44
C PRO A 6 2.20 -24.17 2.86
N VAL A 7 3.21 -23.31 3.08
CA VAL A 7 3.48 -22.68 4.38
C VAL A 7 2.38 -21.69 4.74
N LEU A 8 1.98 -20.84 3.79
CA LEU A 8 0.88 -19.89 3.96
C LEU A 8 -0.45 -20.61 4.28
N GLN A 9 -0.76 -21.67 3.53
CA GLN A 9 -1.97 -22.46 3.74
C GLN A 9 -2.00 -23.14 5.12
N LYS A 10 -0.85 -23.67 5.59
CA LYS A 10 -0.72 -24.22 6.96
C LYS A 10 -0.96 -23.15 8.04
N SER A 11 -0.63 -21.89 7.76
CA SER A 11 -0.90 -20.75 8.64
C SER A 11 -2.33 -20.20 8.51
N GLY A 12 -3.22 -20.88 7.77
CA GLY A 12 -4.61 -20.46 7.59
C GLY A 12 -4.83 -19.39 6.52
N VAL A 13 -3.83 -19.10 5.69
CA VAL A 13 -3.95 -18.14 4.58
C VAL A 13 -4.48 -18.84 3.33
N GLY A 14 -5.63 -18.38 2.83
CA GLY A 14 -6.16 -18.81 1.54
C GLY A 14 -5.33 -18.24 0.39
N VAL A 15 -4.83 -19.11 -0.48
CA VAL A 15 -4.05 -18.72 -1.67
C VAL A 15 -4.83 -19.09 -2.92
N PHE A 16 -4.98 -18.13 -3.82
CA PHE A 16 -5.73 -18.26 -5.06
C PHE A 16 -4.86 -17.86 -6.25
N ALA A 17 -4.99 -18.57 -7.37
CA ALA A 17 -4.31 -18.19 -8.60
C ALA A 17 -5.15 -17.16 -9.37
N GLY A 18 -4.54 -16.01 -9.66
CA GLY A 18 -5.19 -14.93 -10.41
C GLY A 18 -6.11 -14.04 -9.58
N VAL A 19 -6.91 -13.23 -10.28
CA VAL A 19 -7.83 -12.26 -9.66
C VAL A 19 -8.99 -13.02 -9.01
N PRO A 20 -9.25 -12.84 -7.70
CA PRO A 20 -10.35 -13.53 -7.03
C PRO A 20 -11.70 -13.07 -7.59
N PRO A 21 -12.60 -13.98 -7.99
CA PRO A 21 -13.97 -13.64 -8.30
C PRO A 21 -14.71 -13.05 -7.09
N GLU A 22 -15.76 -12.25 -7.33
CA GLU A 22 -16.48 -11.57 -6.26
C GLU A 22 -17.18 -12.53 -5.28
N ASP A 23 -17.68 -13.66 -5.76
CA ASP A 23 -18.31 -14.68 -4.91
C ASP A 23 -17.30 -15.32 -3.94
N VAL A 24 -16.03 -15.45 -4.35
CA VAL A 24 -14.96 -15.89 -3.46
C VAL A 24 -14.77 -14.91 -2.31
N ILE A 25 -14.68 -13.60 -2.60
CA ILE A 25 -14.52 -12.55 -1.58
C ILE A 25 -15.72 -12.52 -0.61
N LYS A 26 -16.93 -12.74 -1.11
CA LYS A 26 -18.16 -12.79 -0.29
C LYS A 26 -18.20 -13.97 0.67
N ARG A 27 -17.60 -15.10 0.30
CA ARG A 27 -17.55 -16.32 1.13
C ARG A 27 -16.46 -16.29 2.19
N LEU A 28 -15.54 -15.31 2.15
CA LEU A 28 -14.49 -15.19 3.16
C LEU A 28 -15.09 -14.85 4.55
N PRO A 29 -14.57 -15.43 5.64
CA PRO A 29 -14.89 -14.99 7.00
C PRO A 29 -14.62 -13.49 7.18
N LYS A 30 -15.47 -12.79 7.95
CA LYS A 30 -15.36 -11.34 8.14
C LYS A 30 -14.98 -10.98 9.58
N PRO A 31 -14.10 -9.98 9.80
CA PRO A 31 -13.39 -9.19 8.78
C PRO A 31 -12.30 -10.01 8.06
N SER A 32 -12.05 -9.70 6.77
CA SER A 32 -11.01 -10.36 5.96
C SER A 32 -9.98 -9.36 5.41
N LEU A 33 -8.76 -9.83 5.15
CA LEU A 33 -7.74 -9.12 4.39
C LEU A 33 -7.54 -9.81 3.04
N VAL A 34 -7.71 -9.06 1.95
CA VAL A 34 -7.48 -9.53 0.58
C VAL A 34 -6.17 -8.92 0.07
N ILE A 35 -5.21 -9.76 -0.28
CA ILE A 35 -3.93 -9.32 -0.84
C ILE A 35 -3.90 -9.71 -2.32
N LEU A 36 -3.76 -8.70 -3.18
CA LEU A 36 -3.63 -8.83 -4.61
C LEU A 36 -2.15 -8.62 -4.99
N ASP A 37 -1.43 -9.73 -5.17
CA ASP A 37 0.00 -9.72 -5.52
C ASP A 37 0.23 -10.11 -6.98
N ASP A 38 1.09 -9.35 -7.67
CA ASP A 38 1.42 -9.54 -9.09
C ASP A 38 0.21 -9.61 -10.06
N LEU A 39 -0.85 -8.85 -9.76
CA LEU A 39 -2.08 -8.85 -10.57
C LEU A 39 -2.22 -7.63 -11.49
N LEU A 40 -1.23 -6.73 -11.56
CA LEU A 40 -1.35 -5.45 -12.30
C LEU A 40 -1.76 -5.65 -13.77
N LEU A 41 -1.17 -6.65 -14.44
CA LEU A 41 -1.45 -6.91 -15.86
C LEU A 41 -2.77 -7.64 -16.07
N SER A 42 -3.11 -8.57 -15.19
CA SER A 42 -4.26 -9.47 -15.30
C SER A 42 -5.56 -8.87 -14.76
N ILE A 43 -5.49 -7.91 -13.83
CA ILE A 43 -6.67 -7.28 -13.24
C ILE A 43 -7.31 -6.25 -14.19
N ASP A 44 -8.64 -6.28 -14.19
CA ASP A 44 -9.46 -5.29 -14.86
C ASP A 44 -9.53 -3.98 -14.05
N GLU A 45 -9.46 -2.84 -14.75
CA GLU A 45 -9.46 -1.50 -14.14
C GLU A 45 -10.74 -1.21 -13.38
N LYS A 46 -11.90 -1.58 -13.95
CA LYS A 46 -13.20 -1.34 -13.32
C LYS A 46 -13.33 -2.21 -12.07
N TYR A 47 -12.94 -3.47 -12.14
CA TYR A 47 -12.98 -4.36 -10.99
C TYR A 47 -12.09 -3.87 -9.84
N LEU A 48 -10.84 -3.50 -10.12
CA LEU A 48 -9.93 -2.93 -9.11
C LEU A 48 -10.50 -1.64 -8.49
N SER A 49 -11.09 -0.78 -9.32
CA SER A 49 -11.73 0.47 -8.87
C SER A 49 -12.90 0.21 -7.91
N GLU A 50 -13.72 -0.80 -8.18
CA GLU A 50 -14.84 -1.18 -7.31
C GLU A 50 -14.37 -1.73 -5.96
N LEU A 51 -13.26 -2.49 -5.94
CA LEU A 51 -12.65 -3.01 -4.72
C LEU A 51 -12.18 -1.90 -3.78
N PHE A 52 -11.57 -0.84 -4.32
CA PHE A 52 -11.04 0.29 -3.55
C PHE A 52 -12.06 1.38 -3.20
N THR A 53 -13.28 1.35 -3.75
CA THR A 53 -14.27 2.42 -3.53
C THR A 53 -15.48 1.98 -2.71
N LYS A 54 -16.14 0.88 -3.11
CA LYS A 54 -17.43 0.47 -2.52
C LYS A 54 -17.34 -0.88 -1.81
N LYS A 55 -16.68 -1.86 -2.44
CA LYS A 55 -16.78 -3.26 -2.02
C LYS A 55 -16.08 -3.52 -0.69
N SER A 56 -14.89 -2.97 -0.46
CA SER A 56 -14.13 -3.13 0.80
C SER A 56 -14.94 -2.73 2.03
N HIS A 57 -15.52 -1.53 1.99
CA HIS A 57 -16.33 -0.99 3.08
C HIS A 57 -17.64 -1.75 3.28
N HIS A 58 -18.33 -2.12 2.19
CA HIS A 58 -19.63 -2.80 2.30
C HIS A 58 -19.52 -4.28 2.67
N GLN A 59 -18.42 -4.95 2.30
CA GLN A 59 -18.22 -6.39 2.52
C GLN A 59 -17.22 -6.67 3.66
N ASN A 60 -16.97 -5.68 4.53
CA ASN A 60 -16.13 -5.77 5.72
C ASN A 60 -14.76 -6.43 5.46
N PHE A 61 -14.03 -5.93 4.46
CA PHE A 61 -12.67 -6.39 4.17
C PHE A 61 -11.71 -5.24 3.88
N SER A 62 -10.44 -5.45 4.21
CA SER A 62 -9.35 -4.58 3.79
C SER A 62 -8.66 -5.17 2.57
N ILE A 63 -8.12 -4.30 1.71
CA ILE A 63 -7.41 -4.70 0.50
C ILE A 63 -5.99 -4.17 0.50
N VAL A 64 -5.04 -5.02 0.14
CA VAL A 64 -3.66 -4.65 -0.20
C VAL A 64 -3.44 -5.00 -1.65
N PHE A 65 -2.97 -4.03 -2.43
CA PHE A 65 -2.63 -4.23 -3.83
C PHE A 65 -1.16 -3.93 -4.04
N VAL A 66 -0.40 -4.95 -4.43
CA VAL A 66 1.04 -4.86 -4.67
C VAL A 66 1.27 -4.61 -6.15
N THR A 67 2.05 -3.58 -6.48
CA THR A 67 2.28 -3.15 -7.86
C THR A 67 3.69 -2.58 -8.02
N GLN A 68 4.27 -2.80 -9.21
CA GLN A 68 5.57 -2.23 -9.59
C GLN A 68 5.47 -0.80 -10.16
N ASN A 69 4.27 -0.35 -10.53
CA ASN A 69 4.06 0.96 -11.13
C ASN A 69 2.93 1.72 -10.42
N LEU A 70 3.29 2.69 -9.58
CA LEU A 70 2.35 3.55 -8.86
C LEU A 70 1.52 4.48 -9.78
N PHE A 71 1.98 4.73 -11.01
CA PHE A 71 1.32 5.63 -11.97
C PHE A 71 0.71 4.91 -13.16
N GLU A 72 0.54 3.59 -13.08
CA GLU A 72 -0.23 2.85 -14.07
C GLU A 72 -1.66 3.41 -14.16
N LYS A 73 -2.19 3.53 -15.38
CA LYS A 73 -3.52 4.12 -15.63
C LYS A 73 -4.61 3.35 -14.91
N LYS A 74 -4.55 2.01 -14.99
CA LYS A 74 -5.53 1.08 -14.39
C LYS A 74 -5.71 1.28 -12.87
N ILE A 75 -4.69 1.80 -12.19
CA ILE A 75 -4.67 1.87 -10.72
C ILE A 75 -4.99 3.28 -10.21
N LYS A 76 -5.29 4.24 -11.09
CA LYS A 76 -5.52 5.64 -10.71
C LYS A 76 -6.59 5.77 -9.61
N VAL A 77 -7.73 5.09 -9.78
CA VAL A 77 -8.83 5.13 -8.79
C VAL A 77 -8.39 4.47 -7.48
N ALA A 78 -7.74 3.31 -7.55
CA ALA A 78 -7.21 2.64 -6.35
C ALA A 78 -6.21 3.52 -5.60
N ARG A 79 -5.28 4.18 -6.30
CA ARG A 79 -4.32 5.13 -5.71
C ARG A 79 -5.01 6.32 -5.04
N GLN A 80 -6.07 6.86 -5.64
CA GLN A 80 -6.79 8.02 -5.09
C GLN A 80 -7.67 7.67 -3.88
N ASN A 81 -8.14 6.42 -3.77
CA ASN A 81 -8.99 5.96 -2.68
C ASN A 81 -8.23 5.16 -1.61
N ALA A 82 -6.94 4.87 -1.84
CA ALA A 82 -6.11 4.18 -0.87
C ALA A 82 -6.00 5.01 0.41
N GLN A 83 -6.25 4.37 1.55
CA GLN A 83 -6.06 4.98 2.86
C GLN A 83 -4.58 5.02 3.26
N TYR A 84 -3.80 4.10 2.72
CA TYR A 84 -2.36 3.97 2.95
C TYR A 84 -1.64 3.68 1.64
N ILE A 85 -0.47 4.29 1.44
CA ILE A 85 0.46 3.92 0.37
C ILE A 85 1.78 3.53 1.01
N VAL A 86 2.32 2.38 0.63
CA VAL A 86 3.67 1.95 1.01
C VAL A 86 4.57 2.06 -0.21
N ILE A 87 5.67 2.81 -0.10
CA ILE A 87 6.65 2.98 -1.16
C ILE A 87 7.98 2.37 -0.73
N MET A 88 8.44 1.36 -1.46
CA MET A 88 9.76 0.75 -1.26
C MET A 88 10.81 1.41 -2.14
N ARG A 89 12.09 1.12 -1.88
CA ARG A 89 13.21 1.59 -2.70
C ARG A 89 13.06 1.13 -4.16
N SER A 90 12.81 2.07 -5.07
CA SER A 90 12.84 1.83 -6.53
C SER A 90 13.72 2.84 -7.25
N PRO A 91 14.99 2.50 -7.57
CA PRO A 91 15.90 3.40 -8.30
C PRO A 91 15.37 3.82 -9.68
N ASN A 92 14.59 2.96 -10.33
CA ASN A 92 14.04 3.23 -11.66
C ASN A 92 12.74 4.05 -11.63
N SER A 93 12.21 4.37 -10.44
CA SER A 93 10.92 5.06 -10.27
C SER A 93 11.04 6.35 -9.45
N VAL A 94 12.22 6.99 -9.45
CA VAL A 94 12.45 8.24 -8.68
C VAL A 94 11.46 9.34 -9.05
N LEU A 95 11.10 9.47 -10.34
CA LEU A 95 10.11 10.44 -10.79
C LEU A 95 8.71 10.12 -10.23
N SER A 96 8.34 8.85 -10.15
CA SER A 96 7.08 8.41 -9.53
C SER A 96 7.03 8.85 -8.07
N VAL A 97 8.11 8.62 -7.30
CA VAL A 97 8.21 9.06 -5.90
C VAL A 97 8.07 10.58 -5.79
N ARG A 98 8.77 11.33 -6.63
CA ARG A 98 8.64 12.80 -6.66
C ARG A 98 7.20 13.24 -6.98
N ASN A 99 6.56 12.62 -7.96
CA ASN A 99 5.22 12.99 -8.39
C ASN A 99 4.17 12.75 -7.30
N ILE A 100 4.21 11.60 -6.61
CA ILE A 100 3.28 11.34 -5.50
C ILE A 100 3.55 12.29 -4.32
N GLY A 101 4.83 12.57 -4.04
CA GLY A 101 5.23 13.57 -3.06
C GLY A 101 4.64 14.95 -3.37
N SER A 102 4.75 15.41 -4.63
CA SER A 102 4.22 16.72 -5.05
C SER A 102 2.69 16.78 -4.92
N GLN A 103 1.99 15.67 -5.19
CA GLN A 103 0.52 15.60 -5.07
C GLN A 103 0.07 15.64 -3.60
N LEU A 104 0.76 14.91 -2.72
CA LEU A 104 0.36 14.75 -1.32
C LEU A 104 0.94 15.84 -0.40
N PHE A 105 2.04 16.49 -0.80
CA PHE A 105 2.79 17.46 -0.01
C PHE A 105 3.19 18.69 -0.87
N PRO A 106 2.24 19.45 -1.46
CA PRO A 106 2.50 20.49 -2.47
C PRO A 106 3.36 21.68 -2.01
N LYS A 107 3.74 21.77 -0.74
CA LYS A 107 4.67 22.77 -0.19
C LYS A 107 5.74 22.16 0.71
N LYS A 108 5.78 20.83 0.81
CA LYS A 108 6.65 20.07 1.72
C LYS A 108 7.30 18.89 0.98
N LEU A 109 7.56 19.06 -0.32
CA LEU A 109 8.16 18.02 -1.16
C LEU A 109 9.55 17.61 -0.63
N ASP A 110 10.37 18.57 -0.20
CA ASP A 110 11.70 18.26 0.31
C ASP A 110 11.65 17.43 1.59
N TYR A 111 10.71 17.75 2.50
CA TYR A 111 10.41 16.93 3.68
C TYR A 111 10.01 15.50 3.31
N PHE A 112 9.12 15.35 2.32
CA PHE A 112 8.70 14.03 1.85
C PHE A 112 9.86 13.24 1.23
N LEU A 113 10.66 13.87 0.37
CA LEU A 113 11.78 13.22 -0.30
C LEU A 113 12.90 12.84 0.68
N ASP A 114 13.16 13.69 1.68
CA ASP A 114 14.10 13.41 2.76
C ASP A 114 13.63 12.21 3.60
N SER A 115 12.36 12.19 3.99
CA SER A 115 11.73 11.07 4.72
C SER A 115 11.83 9.76 3.93
N TYR A 116 11.53 9.79 2.63
CA TYR A 116 11.68 8.63 1.75
C TYR A 116 13.14 8.15 1.67
N ARG A 117 14.10 9.06 1.50
CA ARG A 117 15.54 8.70 1.45
C ARG A 117 16.00 8.03 2.73
N GLN A 118 15.61 8.56 3.89
CA GLN A 118 15.95 7.97 5.18
C GLN A 118 15.28 6.60 5.37
N ALA A 119 13.97 6.50 5.10
CA ALA A 119 13.20 5.26 5.24
C ALA A 119 13.67 4.13 4.30
N THR A 120 14.28 4.47 3.17
CA THR A 120 14.73 3.51 2.14
C THR A 120 16.26 3.42 2.01
N ASN A 121 17.00 3.91 3.02
CA ASN A 121 18.46 3.87 3.01
C ASN A 121 19.01 2.45 3.19
N ILE A 122 18.23 1.56 3.82
CA ILE A 122 18.58 0.15 4.03
C ILE A 122 17.86 -0.75 3.02
N PRO A 123 18.39 -1.97 2.75
CA PRO A 123 17.67 -2.98 1.97
C PRO A 123 16.28 -3.25 2.54
N TYR A 124 15.29 -3.40 1.66
CA TYR A 124 13.88 -3.64 2.01
C TYR A 124 13.19 -2.55 2.84
N GLY A 125 13.86 -1.40 3.04
CA GLY A 125 13.25 -0.23 3.67
C GLY A 125 12.07 0.32 2.85
N TYR A 126 11.11 0.92 3.54
CA TYR A 126 9.87 1.44 2.96
C TYR A 126 9.39 2.68 3.69
N LEU A 127 8.68 3.56 2.98
CA LEU A 127 7.93 4.65 3.58
C LEU A 127 6.43 4.34 3.52
N LEU A 128 5.78 4.29 4.68
CA LEU A 128 4.32 4.31 4.81
C LEU A 128 3.84 5.76 4.77
N ILE A 129 2.86 6.02 3.92
CA ILE A 129 2.12 7.28 3.81
C ILE A 129 0.69 7.02 4.27
N ASP A 130 0.30 7.63 5.39
CA ASP A 130 -1.04 7.56 5.94
C ASP A 130 -1.91 8.71 5.42
N MET A 131 -3.02 8.36 4.80
CA MET A 131 -4.02 9.28 4.24
C MET A 131 -5.41 9.04 4.82
N HIS A 132 -5.53 8.22 5.87
CA HIS A 132 -6.82 7.92 6.49
C HIS A 132 -7.36 9.16 7.20
N ALA A 133 -8.64 9.50 6.97
CA ALA A 133 -9.22 10.76 7.44
C ALA A 133 -9.27 10.91 8.97
N SER A 134 -9.29 9.80 9.71
CA SER A 134 -9.29 9.80 11.17
C SER A 134 -7.90 9.65 11.80
N SER A 135 -6.83 9.56 10.99
CA SER A 135 -5.47 9.41 11.51
C SER A 135 -4.93 10.72 12.07
N ASP A 136 -4.09 10.61 13.09
CA ASP A 136 -3.32 11.74 13.61
C ASP A 136 -2.37 12.27 12.52
N PRO A 137 -2.44 13.57 12.16
CA PRO A 137 -1.55 14.16 11.15
C PRO A 137 -0.06 14.01 11.43
N THR A 138 0.35 13.84 12.70
CA THR A 138 1.74 13.61 13.10
C THR A 138 2.24 12.22 12.68
N LEU A 139 1.35 11.27 12.45
CA LEU A 139 1.65 9.89 12.05
C LEU A 139 1.64 9.70 10.52
N ARG A 140 1.67 10.80 9.75
CA ARG A 140 1.47 10.78 8.30
C ARG A 140 2.56 10.05 7.52
N LEU A 141 3.82 10.12 7.96
CA LEU A 141 4.95 9.44 7.33
C LEU A 141 5.67 8.56 8.36
N ARG A 142 5.75 7.26 8.11
CA ARG A 142 6.32 6.27 9.04
C ARG A 142 7.13 5.21 8.32
N THR A 143 8.01 4.54 9.06
CA THR A 143 8.63 3.29 8.64
C THR A 143 8.73 2.33 9.82
N ASN A 144 9.15 1.09 9.57
CA ASN A 144 9.36 0.06 10.59
C ASN A 144 8.11 -0.18 11.47
N ILE A 145 6.94 -0.35 10.86
CA ILE A 145 5.66 -0.46 11.57
C ILE A 145 5.35 -1.87 12.10
N PHE A 146 6.09 -2.91 11.73
CA PHE A 146 5.79 -4.31 12.10
C PHE A 146 6.29 -4.67 13.49
N LYS A 147 5.56 -5.51 14.24
CA LYS A 147 5.85 -5.81 15.65
C LYS A 147 7.31 -6.19 15.93
N ASP A 148 7.96 -6.87 15.00
CA ASP A 148 9.32 -7.37 15.13
C ASP A 148 10.40 -6.32 14.81
N ASP A 149 10.01 -5.12 14.36
CA ASP A 149 10.95 -4.01 14.16
C ASP A 149 11.40 -3.43 15.50
N ASN A 150 12.72 -3.35 15.72
CA ASN A 150 13.32 -2.86 16.96
C ASN A 150 12.94 -1.40 17.30
N GLU A 151 12.82 -0.55 16.28
CA GLU A 151 12.53 0.87 16.45
C GLU A 151 11.41 1.31 15.50
N LYS A 152 10.49 2.12 16.04
CA LYS A 152 9.41 2.75 15.27
C LYS A 152 9.83 4.16 14.90
N ILE A 153 9.80 4.48 13.60
CA ILE A 153 10.24 5.78 13.11
C ILE A 153 9.06 6.54 12.54
N ILE A 154 8.89 7.78 13.02
CA ILE A 154 7.91 8.76 12.55
C ILE A 154 8.70 9.94 12.02
N PHE A 155 8.40 10.38 10.80
CA PHE A 155 9.01 11.57 10.22
C PHE A 155 8.16 12.79 10.50
N ILE A 156 8.80 13.87 10.97
CA ILE A 156 8.14 15.13 11.33
C ILE A 156 8.82 16.26 10.54
N PRO A 157 8.07 17.23 9.98
CA PRO A 157 8.66 18.37 9.29
C PRO A 157 9.49 19.24 10.25
N LYS A 158 10.67 19.71 9.79
CA LYS A 158 11.58 20.56 10.60
C LYS A 158 10.95 21.87 11.07
N ASN A 159 9.98 22.40 10.31
CA ASN A 159 9.21 23.57 10.66
C ASN A 159 7.76 23.13 10.83
N GLY A 160 7.27 23.07 12.07
CA GLY A 160 5.93 22.59 12.38
C GLY A 160 4.85 23.57 11.93
N VAL A 161 4.43 23.50 10.67
CA VAL A 161 3.10 23.90 10.15
C VAL A 161 2.81 23.07 8.92
#